data_AF-A0A8J9SAF1-F1
#
_entry.id   AF-A0A8J9SAF1-F1
#
_cell.length_a   1.000
_cell.length_b   1.000
_cell.length_c   1.000
_cell.angle_alpha   90.00
_cell.angle_beta   90.00
_cell.angle_gamma   90.00
#
_symmetry.space_group_name_H-M   'P 1'
#
loop_
_entity.id
_entity.type
_entity.pdbx_description
1 polymer ?
#
loop_
_entity_poly.entity_id
_entity_poly.type
_entity_poly.pdbx_seq_one_letter_code
_entity_poly.pdbx_strand_id
1 'polypeptide(L)'
;SRIQAQLLVAADGSNSFVRNALQFPTEGFDYGQSALTFTVQLASPHHGRAFQRFLPSGPLALLPSFSPNHAVVVWSTSPEQAGFWKNQSDKNPKENLTKQLNELLQQGP
;
A
#
# COMPACT_ATOMS: atom_id res chain seq x y z
N SER A 1 -3.69 9.22 -35.47
CA SER A 1 -2.99 8.27 -36.37
C SER A 1 -3.58 6.87 -36.16
N ARG A 2 -3.52 5.99 -37.17
CA ARG A 2 -3.99 4.59 -37.10
C ARG A 2 -2.78 3.66 -37.06
N ILE A 3 -2.76 2.68 -36.15
CA ILE A 3 -1.69 1.68 -36.04
C ILE A 3 -2.26 0.32 -36.47
N GLN A 4 -1.49 -0.44 -37.26
CA GLN A 4 -1.76 -1.84 -37.59
C GLN A 4 -0.66 -2.71 -36.97
N ALA A 5 -1.05 -3.83 -36.37
CA ALA A 5 -0.14 -4.79 -35.76
C ALA A 5 -0.71 -6.21 -35.90
N GLN A 6 0.17 -7.22 -35.86
CA GLN A 6 -0.23 -8.64 -35.88
C GLN A 6 -0.72 -9.13 -34.50
N LEU A 7 -0.28 -8.48 -33.42
CA LEU A 7 -0.63 -8.82 -32.04
C LEU A 7 -0.79 -7.52 -31.22
N LEU A 8 -1.79 -7.51 -30.34
CA LEU A 8 -2.00 -6.49 -29.32
C LEU A 8 -1.93 -7.14 -27.94
N VAL A 9 -1.11 -6.58 -27.04
CA VAL A 9 -1.06 -6.98 -25.63
C VAL A 9 -1.63 -5.84 -24.79
N ALA A 10 -2.75 -6.09 -24.11
CA ALA A 10 -3.35 -5.14 -23.17
C ALA A 10 -2.72 -5.31 -21.77
N ALA A 11 -1.88 -4.35 -21.37
CA ALA A 11 -1.18 -4.32 -20.08
C ALA A 11 -1.45 -3.00 -19.30
N ASP A 12 -2.64 -2.43 -19.49
CA ASP A 12 -3.09 -1.14 -18.95
C ASP A 12 -3.86 -1.26 -17.61
N GLY A 13 -3.62 -2.34 -16.87
CA GLY A 13 -4.03 -2.50 -15.47
C GLY A 13 -5.50 -2.83 -15.25
N SER A 14 -5.94 -2.68 -14.00
CA SER A 14 -7.29 -3.05 -13.56
C SER A 14 -8.39 -2.27 -14.29
N ASN A 15 -8.14 -1.03 -14.72
CA ASN A 15 -9.09 -0.18 -15.46
C ASN A 15 -8.84 -0.19 -16.98
N SER A 16 -8.38 -1.33 -17.52
CA SER A 16 -8.01 -1.50 -18.93
C SER A 16 -9.07 -0.99 -19.91
N PHE A 17 -8.68 -0.06 -20.77
CA PHE A 17 -9.50 0.44 -21.88
C PHE A 17 -9.74 -0.65 -22.92
N VAL A 18 -8.69 -1.39 -23.28
CA VAL A 18 -8.77 -2.44 -24.31
C VAL A 18 -9.73 -3.54 -23.88
N ARG A 19 -9.64 -3.98 -22.61
CA ARG A 19 -10.54 -4.98 -22.06
C ARG A 19 -12.00 -4.53 -22.10
N ASN A 20 -12.26 -3.27 -21.74
CA ASN A 20 -13.60 -2.69 -21.78
C ASN A 20 -14.12 -2.58 -23.23
N ALA A 21 -13.28 -2.18 -24.18
CA ALA A 21 -13.64 -2.08 -25.60
C ALA A 21 -13.96 -3.44 -26.24
N LEU A 22 -13.29 -4.51 -25.79
CA LEU A 22 -13.53 -5.88 -26.23
C LEU A 22 -14.61 -6.62 -25.42
N GLN A 23 -15.16 -5.97 -24.39
CA GLN A 23 -16.20 -6.52 -23.50
C GLN A 23 -15.82 -7.88 -22.89
N PHE A 24 -14.54 -8.07 -22.55
CA PHE A 24 -14.11 -9.29 -21.89
C PHE A 24 -14.63 -9.33 -20.45
N PRO A 25 -15.28 -10.44 -20.03
CA PRO A 25 -15.77 -10.58 -18.67
C PRO A 25 -14.60 -10.66 -17.69
N THR A 26 -14.82 -10.13 -16.49
CA THR A 26 -13.86 -10.20 -15.38
C THR A 26 -14.56 -10.62 -14.11
N GLU A 27 -13.89 -11.43 -13.32
CA GLU A 27 -14.27 -11.70 -11.93
C GLU A 27 -13.36 -10.90 -11.02
N GLY A 28 -13.95 -10.27 -10.01
CA GLY A 28 -13.24 -9.48 -9.01
C GLY A 28 -13.68 -9.89 -7.62
N PHE A 29 -12.74 -9.84 -6.67
CA PHE A 29 -13.00 -10.07 -5.26
C PHE A 29 -12.66 -8.81 -4.49
N ASP A 30 -13.64 -8.23 -3.82
CA ASP A 30 -13.38 -7.17 -2.85
C ASP A 30 -12.89 -7.81 -1.55
N TYR A 31 -11.64 -7.56 -1.21
CA TYR A 31 -11.05 -8.05 0.04
C TYR A 31 -11.54 -7.29 1.28
N GLY A 32 -12.29 -6.18 1.11
CA GLY A 32 -12.69 -5.32 2.22
C GLY A 32 -11.48 -4.68 2.90
N GLN A 33 -10.43 -4.37 2.13
CA GLN A 33 -9.16 -3.85 2.62
C GLN A 33 -8.73 -2.65 1.78
N SER A 34 -8.07 -1.69 2.44
CA SER A 34 -7.38 -0.56 1.84
C SER A 34 -5.92 -0.54 2.30
N ALA A 35 -5.01 -0.12 1.42
CA ALA A 35 -3.60 0.03 1.75
C ALA A 35 -3.30 1.49 2.11
N LEU A 36 -2.99 1.75 3.39
CA LEU A 36 -2.41 3.01 3.82
C LEU A 36 -0.90 2.96 3.56
N THR A 37 -0.40 3.91 2.77
CA THR A 37 1.02 3.95 2.38
C THR A 37 1.63 5.32 2.64
N PHE A 38 2.87 5.34 3.14
CA PHE A 38 3.65 6.56 3.38
C PHE A 38 5.12 6.21 3.65
N THR A 39 6.00 7.19 3.54
CA THR A 39 7.43 7.00 3.83
C THR A 39 7.73 7.33 5.29
N VAL A 40 8.57 6.53 5.92
CA VAL A 40 9.10 6.76 7.28
C VAL A 40 10.63 6.80 7.26
N GLN A 41 11.18 7.55 8.20
CA GLN A 41 12.60 7.47 8.52
C GLN A 41 12.82 6.42 9.61
N LEU A 42 13.79 5.54 9.41
CA LEU A 42 14.16 4.47 10.32
C LEU A 42 15.31 4.93 11.24
N ALA A 43 15.29 4.47 12.48
CA ALA A 43 16.37 4.70 13.45
C ALA A 43 17.68 4.00 13.06
N SER A 44 17.61 2.97 12.21
CA SER A 44 18.77 2.22 11.71
C SER A 44 18.51 1.81 10.25
N PRO A 45 19.57 1.62 9.45
CA PRO A 45 19.40 1.29 8.04
C PRO A 45 18.65 -0.04 7.85
N HIS A 46 17.79 -0.12 6.82
CA HIS A 46 17.03 -1.35 6.54
C HIS A 46 17.89 -2.49 5.98
N HIS A 47 19.12 -2.21 5.50
CA HIS A 47 20.04 -3.19 4.90
C HIS A 47 19.42 -3.98 3.73
N GLY A 48 18.59 -3.32 2.93
CA GLY A 48 17.85 -3.96 1.83
C GLY A 48 16.80 -5.01 2.26
N ARG A 49 16.46 -5.11 3.55
CA ARG A 49 15.49 -6.10 4.05
C ARG A 49 14.10 -5.51 4.16
N ALA A 50 13.12 -6.19 3.57
CA ALA A 50 11.71 -5.94 3.85
C ALA A 50 11.28 -6.66 5.13
N PHE A 51 10.47 -5.99 5.93
CA PHE A 51 9.85 -6.58 7.12
C PHE A 51 8.34 -6.57 6.95
N GLN A 52 7.68 -7.62 7.40
CA GLN A 52 6.22 -7.67 7.46
C GLN A 52 5.78 -8.30 8.76
N ARG A 53 4.73 -7.72 9.32
CA ARG A 53 4.03 -8.22 10.48
C ARG A 53 2.57 -8.47 10.13
N PHE A 54 2.03 -9.60 10.56
CA PHE A 54 0.60 -9.87 10.52
C PHE A 54 -0.02 -9.41 11.83
N LEU A 55 -0.98 -8.50 11.74
CA LEU A 55 -1.72 -7.96 12.88
C LEU A 55 -3.21 -8.31 12.72
N PRO A 56 -4.01 -8.32 13.80
CA PRO A 56 -5.46 -8.44 13.70
C PRO A 56 -6.10 -7.36 12.82
N SER A 57 -5.50 -6.17 12.76
CA SER A 57 -5.91 -5.06 11.89
C SER A 57 -5.45 -5.19 10.43
N GLY A 58 -4.83 -6.32 10.07
CA GLY A 58 -4.27 -6.57 8.75
C GLY A 58 -2.76 -6.37 8.69
N PRO A 59 -2.08 -6.86 7.63
CA PRO A 59 -0.64 -6.89 7.56
C PRO A 59 -0.03 -5.49 7.43
N LEU A 60 1.09 -5.28 8.12
CA LEU A 60 1.88 -4.06 8.08
C LEU A 60 3.31 -4.41 7.63
N ALA A 61 3.74 -3.80 6.53
CA ALA A 61 5.05 -4.02 5.93
C ALA A 61 5.88 -2.73 5.91
N LEU A 62 7.20 -2.90 6.03
CA LEU A 62 8.23 -1.89 5.80
C LEU A 62 9.06 -2.33 4.60
N LEU A 63 8.94 -1.61 3.50
CA LEU A 63 9.65 -1.87 2.27
C LEU A 63 10.88 -0.95 2.15
N PRO A 64 12.08 -1.49 1.89
CA PRO A 64 13.28 -0.71 1.60
C PRO A 64 13.03 0.37 0.54
N SER A 65 13.45 1.60 0.82
CA SER A 65 13.58 2.64 -0.20
C SER A 65 15.00 2.64 -0.76
N PHE A 66 15.28 3.55 -1.71
CA PHE A 66 16.63 3.80 -2.20
C PHE A 66 17.54 4.40 -1.12
N SER A 67 16.98 5.15 -0.17
CA SER A 67 17.74 5.71 0.96
C SER A 67 17.83 4.68 2.08
N PRO A 68 19.03 4.33 2.58
CA PRO A 68 19.22 3.27 3.58
C PRO A 68 18.40 3.42 4.86
N ASN A 69 18.05 4.64 5.24
CA ASN A 69 17.31 4.95 6.46
C ASN A 69 15.85 5.34 6.19
N HIS A 70 15.33 5.05 5.00
CA HIS A 70 13.92 5.27 4.69
C HIS A 70 13.25 3.98 4.26
N ALA A 71 12.00 3.80 4.68
CA ALA A 71 11.16 2.72 4.22
C ALA A 71 9.79 3.24 3.82
N VAL A 72 9.14 2.53 2.90
CA VAL A 72 7.73 2.73 2.60
C VAL A 72 6.94 1.79 3.50
N VAL A 73 6.08 2.36 4.33
CA VAL A 73 5.06 1.61 5.07
C VAL A 73 3.97 1.21 4.09
N VAL A 74 3.55 -0.05 4.14
CA VAL A 74 2.33 -0.54 3.52
C VAL A 74 1.51 -1.22 4.61
N TRP A 75 0.42 -0.59 5.02
CA TRP A 75 -0.50 -1.15 6.00
C TRP A 75 -1.84 -1.46 5.33
N SER A 76 -2.06 -2.74 5.06
CA SER A 76 -3.36 -3.24 4.61
C SER A 76 -4.27 -3.35 5.82
N THR A 77 -5.33 -2.55 5.82
CA THR A 77 -6.28 -2.43 6.94
C THR A 77 -7.68 -2.18 6.39
N SER A 78 -8.70 -2.15 7.25
CA SER A 78 -10.06 -1.81 6.81
C SER A 78 -10.12 -0.41 6.15
N PRO A 79 -11.03 -0.19 5.18
CA PRO A 79 -11.23 1.13 4.57
C PRO A 79 -11.52 2.25 5.59
N GLU A 80 -12.25 1.94 6.66
CA GLU A 80 -12.56 2.89 7.75
C GLU A 80 -11.30 3.31 8.48
N GLN A 81 -10.42 2.36 8.84
CA GLN A 81 -9.18 2.65 9.54
C GLN A 81 -8.19 3.40 8.64
N ALA A 82 -8.08 3.01 7.37
CA ALA A 82 -7.27 3.77 6.40
C ALA A 82 -7.81 5.19 6.22
N GLY A 83 -9.12 5.35 6.11
CA GLY A 83 -9.81 6.64 6.00
C GLY A 83 -9.61 7.52 7.23
N PHE A 84 -9.68 6.95 8.44
CA PHE A 84 -9.40 7.64 9.69
C PHE A 84 -8.01 8.29 9.69
N TRP A 85 -6.97 7.53 9.35
CA TRP A 85 -5.60 8.05 9.31
C TRP A 85 -5.38 9.05 8.18
N LYS A 86 -6.02 8.86 7.02
CA LYS A 86 -5.93 9.78 5.89
C LYS A 86 -6.54 11.15 6.18
N ASN A 87 -7.62 11.19 6.97
CA ASN A 87 -8.45 12.38 7.19
C ASN A 87 -8.28 13.01 8.59
N GLN A 88 -7.22 12.69 9.34
CA GLN A 88 -7.01 13.27 10.66
C GLN A 88 -6.90 14.81 10.60
N SER A 89 -7.81 15.49 11.31
CA SER A 89 -7.81 16.94 11.52
C SER A 89 -7.05 17.38 12.78
N ASP A 90 -6.34 16.44 13.42
CA ASP A 90 -5.65 16.65 14.68
C ASP A 90 -4.48 17.65 14.52
N LYS A 91 -4.01 18.23 15.62
CA LYS A 91 -2.94 19.25 15.55
C LYS A 91 -1.62 18.69 14.99
N ASN A 92 -1.32 17.41 15.25
CA ASN A 92 -0.08 16.72 14.83
C ASN A 92 -0.34 15.28 14.33
N PRO A 93 -0.97 15.07 13.16
CA PRO A 93 -1.37 13.75 12.69
C PRO A 93 -0.20 12.79 12.46
N LYS A 94 0.98 13.32 12.10
CA LYS A 94 2.20 12.54 11.88
C LYS A 94 2.75 11.94 13.18
N GLU A 95 2.66 12.66 14.29
CA GLU A 95 3.14 12.18 15.59
C GLU A 95 2.26 11.04 16.10
N ASN A 96 0.94 11.20 16.02
CA ASN A 96 -0.02 10.16 16.38
C ASN A 96 0.18 8.88 15.58
N LEU A 97 0.34 9.00 14.25
CA LEU A 97 0.59 7.86 13.37
C LEU A 97 1.94 7.20 13.69
N THR A 98 2.99 7.99 13.93
CA THR A 98 4.31 7.46 14.30
C THR A 98 4.24 6.66 15.61
N LYS A 99 3.53 7.20 16.61
CA LYS A 99 3.31 6.51 17.88
C LYS A 99 2.57 5.17 17.67
N GLN A 100 1.47 5.19 16.92
CA GLN A 100 0.71 3.98 16.60
C GLN A 100 1.58 2.93 15.90
N LEU A 101 2.38 3.33 14.91
CA LEU A 101 3.27 2.40 14.19
C LEU A 101 4.30 1.76 15.11
N ASN A 102 4.93 2.56 15.98
CA ASN A 102 5.89 2.03 16.93
C ASN A 102 5.25 1.03 17.89
N GLU A 103 4.04 1.30 18.38
CA GLU A 103 3.28 0.36 19.21
C GLU A 103 2.99 -0.95 18.47
N LEU A 104 2.49 -0.88 17.23
CA LEU A 104 2.19 -2.06 16.41
C LEU A 104 3.45 -2.88 16.07
N LEU A 105 4.58 -2.21 15.84
CA LEU A 105 5.86 -2.85 15.53
C LEU A 105 6.53 -3.46 16.78
N GLN A 106 6.22 -2.98 17.98
CA GLN A 106 6.76 -3.47 19.25
C GLN A 106 5.95 -4.60 19.89
N GLN A 107 4.72 -4.87 19.44
CA GLN A 107 3.93 -5.99 19.96
C GLN A 107 4.72 -7.32 19.86
N GLY A 108 4.42 -8.30 20.72
CA GLY A 108 4.97 -9.67 20.58
C GLY A 108 4.31 -10.41 19.41
N PRO A 109 4.92 -11.50 18.89
CA PRO A 109 4.26 -12.34 17.89
C PRO A 109 2.86 -12.76 18.33
#